data_AF-A0A7C3TZN4-F1
#
_entry.id   AF-A0A7C3TZN4-F1
#
_cell.length_a   1.000
_cell.length_b   1.000
_cell.length_c   1.000
_cell.angle_alpha   90.00
_cell.angle_beta   90.00
_cell.angle_gamma   90.00
#
_symmetry.space_group_name_H-M   'P 1'
#
loop_
_entity.id
_entity.type
_entity.pdbx_description
1 polymer ?
#
loop_
_entity_poly.entity_id
_entity_poly.type
_entity_poly.pdbx_seq_one_letter_code
_entity_poly.pdbx_strand_id
1 'polypeptide(L)'
;FVLPIVFATTINNMLWSIGMEVTLSVLGLSSVEIPTIGTAIFWANQHQALVAGIWWWLAVPIACAIILFLGLYLLFCSVNEYIDPRTRLRLMGG
;
A
#
# COMPACT_ATOMS: atom_id res chain seq x y z
N PHE A 1 18.65 19.38 5.61
CA PHE A 1 17.25 19.83 5.67
C PHE A 1 16.33 19.20 4.61
N VAL A 2 16.82 18.38 3.65
CA VAL A 2 16.00 17.86 2.54
C VAL A 2 15.63 16.37 2.71
N LEU A 3 16.37 15.60 3.52
CA LEU A 3 16.10 14.18 3.79
C LEU A 3 14.64 13.90 4.23
N PRO A 4 14.10 14.63 5.22
CA PRO A 4 12.71 14.52 5.67
C PRO A 4 11.67 14.55 4.56
N ILE A 5 11.78 15.59 3.72
CA ILE A 5 10.78 15.85 2.69
C ILE A 5 10.92 14.86 1.55
N VAL A 6 12.15 14.45 1.19
CA VAL A 6 12.36 13.40 0.18
C VAL A 6 11.73 12.08 0.62
N PHE A 7 11.91 11.66 1.87
CA PHE A 7 11.25 10.44 2.37
C PHE A 7 9.72 10.54 2.34
N ALA A 8 9.15 11.66 2.77
CA ALA A 8 7.71 11.88 2.71
C ALA A 8 7.16 11.82 1.27
N THR A 9 7.82 12.47 0.33
CA THR A 9 7.40 12.48 -1.09
C THR A 9 7.59 11.11 -1.75
N THR A 10 8.68 10.40 -1.45
CA THR A 10 8.91 9.03 -1.96
C THR A 10 7.85 8.05 -1.47
N ILE A 11 7.47 8.10 -0.18
CA ILE A 11 6.41 7.24 0.36
C ILE A 11 5.06 7.56 -0.30
N ASN A 12 4.75 8.84 -0.50
CA ASN A 12 3.52 9.24 -1.18
C ASN A 12 3.45 8.72 -2.63
N ASN A 13 4.56 8.84 -3.36
CA ASN A 13 4.67 8.31 -4.73
C ASN A 13 4.56 6.77 -4.77
N MET A 14 5.13 6.06 -3.79
CA MET A 14 4.96 4.61 -3.69
C MET A 14 3.50 4.22 -3.46
N LEU A 15 2.79 4.93 -2.57
CA LEU A 15 1.38 4.69 -2.29
C LEU A 15 0.53 4.84 -3.55
N TRP A 16 0.79 5.90 -4.32
CA TRP A 16 0.12 6.14 -5.59
C TRP A 16 0.45 5.06 -6.63
N SER A 17 1.72 4.67 -6.75
CA SER A 17 2.17 3.64 -7.69
C SER A 17 1.52 2.27 -7.40
N ILE A 18 1.37 1.91 -6.12
CA ILE A 18 0.70 0.66 -5.72
C ILE A 18 -0.80 0.72 -6.06
N GLY A 19 -1.47 1.86 -5.78
CA GLY A 19 -2.86 2.04 -6.17
C GLY A 19 -3.07 1.94 -7.69
N MET A 20 -2.13 2.48 -8.46
CA MET A 20 -2.13 2.40 -9.92
C MET A 20 -1.96 0.96 -10.42
N GLU A 21 -1.01 0.20 -9.84
CA GLU A 21 -0.79 -1.21 -10.16
C GLU A 21 -2.05 -2.03 -9.90
N VAL A 22 -2.64 -1.90 -8.71
CA VAL A 22 -3.86 -2.64 -8.34
C VAL A 22 -5.00 -2.30 -9.31
N THR A 23 -5.17 -1.01 -9.65
CA THR A 23 -6.22 -0.57 -10.58
C THR A 23 -6.01 -1.14 -11.99
N LEU A 24 -4.78 -1.07 -12.54
CA LEU A 24 -4.45 -1.63 -13.86
C LEU A 24 -4.64 -3.15 -13.89
N SER A 25 -4.19 -3.82 -12.84
CA SER A 25 -4.27 -5.27 -12.71
C SER A 25 -5.70 -5.76 -12.57
N VAL A 26 -6.57 -5.05 -11.84
CA VAL A 26 -8.02 -5.37 -11.77
C VAL A 26 -8.69 -5.24 -13.14
N LEU A 27 -8.28 -4.26 -13.95
CA LEU A 27 -8.74 -4.09 -15.33
C LEU A 27 -8.14 -5.12 -16.31
N GLY A 28 -7.17 -5.93 -15.88
CA GLY A 28 -6.46 -6.88 -16.74
C GLY A 28 -5.43 -6.25 -17.68
N LEU A 29 -5.02 -5.00 -17.42
CA LEU A 29 -4.04 -4.24 -18.22
C LEU A 29 -2.60 -4.35 -17.70
N SER A 30 -2.38 -5.20 -16.69
CA SER A 30 -1.08 -5.48 -16.07
C SER A 30 -0.66 -6.93 -16.36
N SER A 31 0.62 -7.25 -16.21
CA SER A 31 1.17 -8.59 -16.46
C SER A 31 0.54 -9.64 -15.54
N VAL A 32 -0.46 -10.37 -16.05
CA VAL A 32 -1.23 -11.41 -15.34
C VAL A 32 -0.38 -12.65 -14.98
N GLU A 33 0.81 -12.77 -15.58
CA GLU A 33 1.80 -13.83 -15.34
C GLU A 33 2.49 -13.72 -13.98
N ILE A 34 2.57 -12.51 -13.41
CA ILE A 34 3.17 -12.29 -12.09
C ILE A 34 2.03 -12.25 -11.05
N PRO A 35 2.06 -13.11 -10.01
CA PRO A 35 1.06 -13.07 -8.95
C PRO A 35 1.30 -11.84 -8.05
N THR A 36 0.69 -10.72 -8.42
CA THR A 36 0.58 -9.49 -7.64
C THR A 36 -0.80 -9.44 -6.98
N ILE A 37 -0.99 -8.48 -6.07
CA ILE A 37 -2.27 -8.29 -5.37
C ILE A 37 -3.40 -8.05 -6.39
N GLY A 38 -3.15 -7.22 -7.40
CA GLY A 38 -4.15 -6.90 -8.40
C GLY A 38 -4.43 -8.05 -9.38
N THR A 39 -3.42 -8.84 -9.77
CA THR A 39 -3.65 -9.97 -10.68
C THR A 39 -4.36 -11.13 -9.98
N ALA A 40 -4.17 -11.30 -8.66
CA ALA A 40 -4.95 -12.25 -7.86
C ALA A 40 -6.45 -11.90 -7.84
N ILE A 41 -6.80 -10.60 -7.80
CA ILE A 41 -8.20 -10.14 -7.90
C ILE A 41 -8.75 -10.38 -9.31
N PHE A 42 -7.94 -10.17 -10.36
CA PHE A 42 -8.32 -10.47 -11.74
C PHE A 42 -8.62 -11.98 -11.93
N TRP A 43 -7.74 -12.85 -11.44
CA TRP A 43 -7.93 -14.30 -11.50
C TRP A 43 -9.15 -14.77 -10.68
N ALA A 44 -9.44 -14.14 -9.54
CA ALA A 44 -10.64 -14.42 -8.74
C ALA A 44 -11.94 -14.05 -9.48
N ASN A 45 -11.93 -12.95 -10.25
CA ASN A 45 -13.05 -12.57 -11.12
C ASN A 45 -13.21 -13.53 -12.31
N GLN A 46 -12.11 -13.86 -12.99
CA GLN A 46 -12.13 -14.69 -14.20
C GLN A 46 -12.57 -16.13 -13.93
N HIS A 47 -12.15 -16.73 -12.80
CA HIS A 47 -12.58 -18.07 -12.40
C HIS A 47 -13.96 -18.11 -11.73
N GLN A 48 -14.69 -16.98 -11.67
CA GLN A 48 -15.92 -16.83 -10.89
C GLN A 48 -15.79 -17.46 -9.49
N ALA A 49 -14.69 -17.17 -8.77
CA ALA A 49 -14.41 -17.79 -7.46
C ALA A 49 -15.54 -17.52 -6.44
N LEU A 50 -16.27 -16.41 -6.62
CA LEU A 50 -17.45 -16.07 -5.84
C LEU A 50 -18.65 -17.01 -6.09
N VAL A 51 -18.80 -17.51 -7.32
CA VAL A 51 -19.85 -18.47 -7.71
C VAL A 51 -19.42 -19.91 -7.39
N ALA A 52 -18.12 -20.19 -7.42
CA ALA A 52 -17.54 -21.49 -7.06
C ALA A 52 -17.42 -21.73 -5.53
N GLY A 53 -17.74 -20.74 -4.68
CA GLY A 53 -17.72 -20.87 -3.22
C GLY A 53 -16.32 -20.86 -2.59
N ILE A 54 -15.28 -20.43 -3.32
CA ILE A 54 -13.89 -20.42 -2.85
C ILE A 54 -13.45 -18.96 -2.62
N TRP A 55 -13.98 -18.35 -1.56
CA TRP A 55 -13.69 -16.97 -1.15
C TRP A 55 -12.26 -16.76 -0.63
N TRP A 56 -11.58 -17.82 -0.21
CA TRP A 56 -10.22 -17.76 0.34
C TRP A 56 -9.17 -17.25 -0.66
N TRP A 57 -9.38 -17.48 -1.95
CA TRP A 57 -8.52 -16.95 -3.01
C TRP A 57 -8.54 -15.42 -3.12
N LEU A 58 -9.63 -14.79 -2.68
CA LEU A 58 -9.78 -13.34 -2.64
C LEU A 58 -9.36 -12.76 -1.29
N ALA A 59 -9.65 -13.46 -0.19
CA ALA A 59 -9.37 -12.98 1.17
C ALA A 59 -7.86 -12.83 1.44
N VAL A 60 -7.03 -13.77 0.98
CA VAL A 60 -5.57 -13.77 1.20
C VAL A 60 -4.86 -12.56 0.56
N PRO A 61 -5.02 -12.29 -0.76
CA PRO A 61 -4.37 -11.13 -1.37
C PRO A 61 -4.88 -9.80 -0.81
N ILE A 62 -6.17 -9.71 -0.46
CA ILE A 62 -6.75 -8.52 0.18
C ILE A 62 -6.11 -8.29 1.56
N ALA A 63 -5.98 -9.31 2.39
CA ALA A 63 -5.37 -9.18 3.71
C ALA A 63 -3.89 -8.74 3.62
N CYS A 64 -3.12 -9.31 2.69
CA CYS A 64 -1.75 -8.87 2.41
C CYS A 64 -1.69 -7.40 1.98
N ALA A 65 -2.61 -6.96 1.12
CA ALA A 65 -2.69 -5.58 0.69
C ALA A 65 -2.96 -4.64 1.88
N ILE A 66 -3.96 -4.97 2.70
CA ILE A 66 -4.30 -4.17 3.88
C ILE A 66 -3.09 -4.03 4.80
N ILE A 67 -2.38 -5.12 5.09
CA ILE A 67 -1.17 -5.09 5.94
C ILE A 67 -0.08 -4.22 5.33
N LEU A 68 0.15 -4.33 4.01
CA LEU A 68 1.16 -3.54 3.31
C LEU A 68 0.82 -2.05 3.35
N PHE A 69 -0.42 -1.69 3.03
CA PHE A 69 -0.91 -0.30 3.09
C PHE A 69 -0.82 0.26 4.51
N LEU A 70 -1.23 -0.52 5.52
CA LEU A 70 -1.18 -0.11 6.92
C LEU A 70 0.27 0.05 7.40
N GLY A 71 1.17 -0.86 7.02
CA GLY A 71 2.59 -0.78 7.33
C GLY A 71 3.25 0.45 6.71
N LEU A 72 2.96 0.74 5.43
CA LEU A 72 3.46 1.93 4.76
C LEU A 72 2.90 3.22 5.38
N TYR A 73 1.63 3.22 5.76
CA TYR A 73 0.99 4.35 6.44
C TYR A 73 1.58 4.62 7.82
N LEU A 74 1.84 3.57 8.61
CA LEU A 74 2.51 3.70 9.91
C LEU A 74 3.95 4.23 9.75
N LEU A 75 4.66 3.79 8.72
CA LEU A 75 5.99 4.28 8.38
C LEU A 75 5.94 5.77 7.99
N PHE A 76 4.97 6.16 7.17
CA PHE A 76 4.72 7.57 6.83
C PHE A 76 4.46 8.43 8.07
N CYS A 77 3.56 7.96 8.97
CA CYS A 77 3.22 8.68 10.19
C CYS A 77 4.44 8.83 11.12
N SER A 78 5.22 7.75 11.28
CA SER A 78 6.45 7.74 12.08
C SER A 78 7.50 8.72 11.54
N VAL A 79 7.67 8.77 10.20
CA VAL A 79 8.57 9.72 9.56
C VAL A 79 8.08 11.15 9.76
N ASN A 80 6.78 11.40 9.60
CA ASN A 80 6.21 12.73 9.78
C ASN A 80 6.33 13.22 11.24
N GLU A 81 6.15 12.34 12.22
CA GLU A 81 6.32 12.64 13.65
C GLU A 81 7.80 12.85 14.03
N TYR A 82 8.73 12.09 13.43
CA TYR A 82 10.17 12.31 13.60
C TYR A 82 10.61 13.68 13.03
N ILE A 83 9.90 14.18 12.03
CA ILE A 83 10.18 15.45 11.36
C ILE A 83 9.54 16.63 12.10
N ASP A 84 8.48 16.44 12.89
CA ASP A 84 7.78 17.54 13.55
C ASP A 84 8.69 18.22 14.60
N PRO A 85 9.16 19.46 14.36
CA PRO A 85 10.16 20.12 15.21
C PRO A 85 9.62 20.50 16.60
N ARG A 86 8.31 20.34 16.82
CA ARG A 86 7.57 20.71 18.04
C ARG A 86 8.00 19.90 19.25
N THR A 87 8.36 18.62 19.08
CA THR A 87 8.85 17.76 20.17
C THR A 87 10.26 18.16 20.61
N ARG A 88 11.10 18.62 19.67
CA ARG A 88 12.46 19.11 19.99
C ARG A 88 12.45 20.43 20.73
N LEU A 89 11.55 21.35 20.38
CA LEU A 89 11.41 22.65 21.05
C LEU A 89 10.85 22.51 22.48
N ARG A 90 10.00 21.51 22.74
CA ARG A 90 9.44 21.26 24.09
C ARG A 90 10.44 20.66 25.08
N LEU A 91 11.50 20.02 24.59
CA LEU A 91 12.62 19.50 25.40
C LEU A 91 13.72 20.55 25.68
N MET A 92 13.78 21.64 24.90
CA MET A 92 14.74 22.75 25.08
C MET A 92 14.16 23.93 25.88
N GLY A 93 12.88 23.90 26.24
CA GLY A 93 12.19 24.94 27.00
C GLY A 93 11.85 24.57 28.45
N GLY A 94 12.58 23.61 29.03
CA GLY A 94 12.49 23.24 30.45
C GLY A 94 13.74 23.68 31.21
#